data_AF-A0A919RP62-F1
#
_entry.id   AF-A0A919RP62-F1
#
_cell.length_a   1.000
_cell.length_b   1.000
_cell.length_c   1.000
_cell.angle_alpha   90.00
_cell.angle_beta   90.00
_cell.angle_gamma   90.00
#
_symmetry.space_group_name_H-M   'P 1'
#
loop_
_entity.id
_entity.type
_entity.pdbx_description
1 polymer ?
#
loop_
_entity_poly.entity_id
_entity_poly.type
_entity_poly.pdbx_seq_one_letter_code
_entity_poly.pdbx_strand_id
1 'polypeptide(L)'
;MPTHDHSFTAAATAISRLSGLPTERIVISPMPAPENHSAFAVDAAEGRLRIRASDNVAAVSAYSAYARRTGLGSVSRFGVRPISGELIEGPPIEMQCEFPIRLAHNITVGGYTTPYFDWDQWQRELDLLAASGINTVQLTLGQEAVWLNTFQRFGYRQEELLDWIAPPSHQPWQWLNNIEYFGEGTSLELIERRVALAGQVLGRMRELGMRAVLPGFSGTVPRGFTERNPGAHTVPQGKWFLDIAGPERPDWLAGDTQHYDTVADVFYAEQTRLFNAGGMWAVDLLHEGGKSGGVPLAEAARGVEAAMRRADPNYTWVVQAWVGNPRRELLEAVDREHLLVLDLTGESWEGLDAFDGAPWVYGILPNYGGRTSLYGDLAAIAATPVKLGDAGTRRLKGLTNMAEGVGNHPVVWDLFHEPHILTCWHGVRIRPNALKPHIVRQRILHHVNPMQEFAGIPCGPDRPPDPLRDPRELAALPTAQEEIELRLLVGDVVLLQGLKAVCREAELGEEAVELRIVKGAKHPPHLAVLTLGAELVGRAQQHLGCDLQGDLAWQNVDEVGEGLVVDRRPLNHDLAILRQIDSRTAIASRLVILAEDFELHGVLQPEREHYPTLIPKPLTGQYR
;
A
#
# COMPACT_ATOMS: atom_id res chain seq x y z
N MET A 1 -20.28 -17.01 22.59
CA MET A 1 -20.16 -15.86 21.68
C MET A 1 -20.50 -14.61 22.45
N PRO A 2 -19.64 -13.58 22.51
CA PRO A 2 -20.05 -12.30 23.07
C PRO A 2 -21.07 -11.70 22.11
N THR A 3 -22.29 -11.51 22.59
CA THR A 3 -23.28 -10.66 21.93
C THR A 3 -22.66 -9.27 21.82
N HIS A 4 -22.31 -8.84 20.60
CA HIS A 4 -21.91 -7.46 20.37
C HIS A 4 -23.06 -6.59 20.86
N ASP A 5 -22.83 -5.88 21.97
CA ASP A 5 -23.70 -4.80 22.36
C ASP A 5 -23.67 -3.81 21.19
N HIS A 6 -24.73 -3.77 20.38
CA HIS A 6 -24.84 -2.93 19.18
C HIS A 6 -25.00 -1.45 19.54
N SER A 7 -24.29 -1.00 20.57
CA SER A 7 -24.12 0.41 20.89
C SER A 7 -23.21 1.02 19.84
N PHE A 8 -23.83 1.73 18.88
CA PHE A 8 -23.11 2.50 17.87
C PHE A 8 -22.47 3.79 18.42
N THR A 9 -22.36 3.92 19.75
CA THR A 9 -21.76 5.08 20.42
C THR A 9 -20.31 5.30 20.00
N ALA A 10 -19.54 4.22 19.86
CA ALA A 10 -18.15 4.28 19.43
C ALA A 10 -18.02 4.83 18.00
N ALA A 11 -18.89 4.40 17.09
CA ALA A 11 -18.96 4.94 15.73
C ALA A 11 -19.45 6.38 15.69
N ALA A 12 -20.51 6.73 16.42
CA ALA A 12 -21.05 8.09 16.44
C ALA A 12 -20.01 9.12 16.94
N THR A 13 -19.24 8.77 17.97
CA THR A 13 -18.15 9.63 18.49
C THR A 13 -16.98 9.76 17.51
N ALA A 14 -16.60 8.67 16.82
CA ALA A 14 -15.59 8.72 15.76
C ALA A 14 -16.03 9.61 14.58
N ILE A 15 -17.26 9.41 14.10
CA ILE A 15 -17.85 10.21 13.02
C ILE A 15 -17.93 11.67 13.44
N SER A 16 -18.31 11.97 14.68
CA SER A 16 -18.34 13.35 15.18
C SER A 16 -16.96 14.02 15.10
N ARG A 17 -15.89 13.34 15.56
CA ARG A 17 -14.51 13.86 15.46
C ARG A 17 -14.04 14.06 14.01
N LEU A 18 -14.40 13.14 13.11
CA LEU A 18 -13.98 13.21 11.70
C LEU A 18 -14.80 14.21 10.87
N SER A 19 -16.08 14.38 11.20
CA SER A 19 -17.02 15.20 10.41
C SER A 19 -17.19 16.62 10.92
N GLY A 20 -16.93 16.85 12.21
CA GLY A 20 -17.30 18.08 12.91
C GLY A 20 -18.80 18.18 13.21
N LEU A 21 -19.61 17.18 12.83
CA LEU A 21 -21.02 17.13 13.23
C LEU A 21 -21.13 16.76 14.70
N PRO A 22 -22.08 17.36 15.43
CA PRO A 22 -22.37 16.91 16.78
C PRO A 22 -23.15 15.60 16.74
N THR A 23 -23.01 14.77 17.79
CA THR A 23 -23.50 13.38 17.80
C THR A 23 -25.01 13.25 17.61
N GLU A 24 -25.80 14.25 18.00
CA GLU A 24 -27.25 14.29 17.81
C GLU A 24 -27.70 14.43 16.35
N ARG A 25 -26.78 14.84 15.46
CA ARG A 25 -27.00 14.85 14.01
C ARG A 25 -26.59 13.54 13.35
N ILE A 26 -26.13 12.53 14.12
CA ILE A 26 -25.66 11.24 13.62
C ILE A 26 -26.59 10.15 14.15
N VAL A 27 -27.43 9.59 13.27
CA VAL A 27 -28.41 8.56 13.62
C VAL A 27 -27.95 7.23 13.04
N ILE A 28 -27.61 6.27 13.90
CA ILE A 28 -27.10 4.96 13.48
C ILE A 28 -28.07 3.88 13.94
N SER A 29 -28.46 2.99 13.04
CA SER A 29 -29.29 1.82 13.32
C SER A 29 -28.66 0.54 12.77
N PRO A 30 -28.91 -0.63 13.38
CA PRO A 30 -28.35 -1.89 12.90
C PRO A 30 -28.94 -2.30 11.55
N MET A 31 -28.14 -3.02 10.74
CA MET A 31 -28.63 -3.76 9.57
C MET A 31 -28.01 -5.17 9.52
N PRO A 32 -28.72 -6.15 8.94
CA PRO A 32 -28.17 -7.49 8.77
C PRO A 32 -27.05 -7.49 7.72
N ALA A 33 -26.04 -8.32 7.96
CA ALA A 33 -25.04 -8.74 6.97
C ALA A 33 -24.82 -10.25 7.12
N PRO A 34 -24.40 -10.97 6.06
CA PRO A 34 -23.95 -12.35 6.21
C PRO A 34 -22.82 -12.44 7.24
N GLU A 35 -22.67 -13.63 7.83
CA GLU A 35 -21.65 -13.87 8.86
C GLU A 35 -20.26 -13.47 8.35
N ASN A 36 -19.56 -12.65 9.13
CA ASN A 36 -18.24 -12.09 8.81
C ASN A 36 -18.20 -11.13 7.60
N HIS A 37 -19.33 -10.66 7.08
CA HIS A 37 -19.37 -9.56 6.12
C HIS A 37 -19.63 -8.22 6.83
N SER A 38 -19.22 -7.12 6.20
CA SER A 38 -19.53 -5.78 6.67
C SER A 38 -20.43 -5.08 5.66
N ALA A 39 -21.49 -4.42 6.11
CA ALA A 39 -22.42 -3.72 5.24
C ALA A 39 -22.88 -2.40 5.85
N PHE A 40 -23.16 -1.42 4.99
CA PHE A 40 -23.78 -0.17 5.40
C PHE A 40 -24.69 0.43 4.32
N ALA A 41 -25.58 1.30 4.76
CA ALA A 41 -26.32 2.24 3.93
C ALA A 41 -26.26 3.63 4.60
N VAL A 42 -25.98 4.68 3.83
CA VAL A 42 -25.91 6.06 4.36
C VAL A 42 -26.62 7.06 3.46
N ASP A 43 -27.38 7.94 4.07
CA ASP A 43 -27.96 9.13 3.45
C ASP A 43 -28.01 10.29 4.46
N ALA A 44 -28.61 11.40 4.04
CA ALA A 44 -29.01 12.46 4.96
C ALA A 44 -30.49 12.83 4.74
N ALA A 45 -31.16 13.18 5.83
CA ALA A 45 -32.52 13.72 5.83
C ALA A 45 -32.73 14.62 7.05
N GLU A 46 -33.47 15.71 6.89
CA GLU A 46 -33.82 16.64 7.98
C GLU A 46 -32.57 17.18 8.71
N GLY A 47 -31.49 17.40 7.95
CA GLY A 47 -30.21 17.86 8.50
C GLY A 47 -29.49 16.82 9.37
N ARG A 48 -29.90 15.55 9.38
CA ARG A 48 -29.21 14.45 10.09
C ARG A 48 -28.58 13.47 9.11
N LEU A 49 -27.40 12.97 9.45
CA LEU A 49 -26.74 11.85 8.79
C LEU A 49 -27.39 10.56 9.30
N ARG A 50 -28.00 9.77 8.41
CA ARG A 50 -28.66 8.51 8.77
C ARG A 50 -27.84 7.35 8.24
N ILE A 51 -27.43 6.46 9.14
CA ILE A 51 -26.59 5.30 8.83
C ILE A 51 -27.32 4.04 9.28
N ARG A 52 -27.36 3.05 8.39
CA ARG A 52 -27.64 1.66 8.74
C ARG A 52 -26.33 0.89 8.59
N ALA A 53 -25.92 0.11 9.58
CA ALA A 53 -24.61 -0.58 9.55
C ALA A 53 -24.63 -1.93 10.28
N SER A 54 -23.80 -2.87 9.82
CA SER A 54 -23.61 -4.17 10.46
C SER A 54 -22.82 -4.07 11.77
N ASP A 55 -21.85 -3.17 11.81
CA ASP A 55 -20.90 -2.99 12.91
C ASP A 55 -20.37 -1.54 12.96
N ASN A 56 -19.60 -1.22 13.99
CA ASN A 56 -19.07 0.13 14.20
C ASN A 56 -18.09 0.57 13.10
N VAL A 57 -17.25 -0.33 12.56
CA VAL A 57 -16.33 -0.03 11.45
C VAL A 57 -17.11 0.32 10.19
N ALA A 58 -18.14 -0.47 9.86
CA ALA A 58 -19.02 -0.22 8.73
C ALA A 58 -19.74 1.12 8.88
N ALA A 59 -20.18 1.48 10.09
CA ALA A 59 -20.82 2.78 10.34
C ALA A 59 -19.87 3.97 10.10
N VAL A 60 -18.62 3.91 10.59
CA VAL A 60 -17.63 4.98 10.34
C VAL A 60 -17.24 5.02 8.85
N SER A 61 -17.11 3.87 8.20
CA SER A 61 -16.87 3.77 6.74
C SER A 61 -18.01 4.39 5.94
N ALA A 62 -19.25 4.26 6.41
CA ALA A 62 -20.42 4.86 5.78
C ALA A 62 -20.31 6.40 5.72
N TYR A 63 -19.93 7.04 6.83
CA TYR A 63 -19.65 8.48 6.82
C TYR A 63 -18.55 8.83 5.80
N SER A 64 -17.47 8.05 5.77
CA SER A 64 -16.38 8.28 4.82
C SER A 64 -16.83 8.22 3.35
N ALA A 65 -17.72 7.27 3.02
CA ALA A 65 -18.32 7.15 1.70
C ALA A 65 -19.25 8.33 1.37
N TYR A 66 -20.08 8.74 2.33
CA TYR A 66 -20.95 9.91 2.19
C TYR A 66 -20.17 11.20 1.93
N ALA A 67 -19.13 11.47 2.74
CA ALA A 67 -18.30 12.67 2.62
C ALA A 67 -17.64 12.74 1.23
N ARG A 68 -17.06 11.62 0.76
CA ARG A 68 -16.48 11.53 -0.59
C ARG A 68 -17.53 11.75 -1.68
N ARG A 69 -18.63 10.99 -1.65
CA ARG A 69 -19.63 10.99 -2.73
C ARG A 69 -20.31 12.35 -2.91
N THR A 70 -20.53 13.08 -1.83
CA THR A 70 -21.15 14.41 -1.83
C THR A 70 -20.14 15.54 -2.07
N GLY A 71 -18.84 15.31 -1.83
CA GLY A 71 -17.81 16.33 -1.90
C GLY A 71 -17.85 17.35 -0.75
N LEU A 72 -18.75 17.19 0.22
CA LEU A 72 -18.87 18.07 1.39
C LEU A 72 -17.68 17.96 2.35
N GLY A 73 -16.99 16.83 2.33
CA GLY A 73 -15.80 16.57 3.13
C GLY A 73 -14.90 15.56 2.45
N SER A 74 -13.86 15.14 3.15
CA SER A 74 -12.99 14.06 2.72
C SER A 74 -12.35 13.42 3.94
N VAL A 75 -12.33 12.10 3.97
CA VAL A 75 -11.60 11.33 4.99
C VAL A 75 -10.61 10.46 4.27
N SER A 76 -9.35 10.64 4.63
CA SER A 76 -8.22 9.81 4.28
C SER A 76 -7.37 9.61 5.52
N ARG A 77 -6.67 8.48 5.60
CA ARG A 77 -5.70 8.23 6.67
C ARG A 77 -4.64 9.34 6.82
N PHE A 78 -4.45 10.14 5.78
CA PHE A 78 -3.43 11.20 5.77
C PHE A 78 -4.00 12.62 5.68
N GLY A 79 -5.30 12.77 5.97
CA GLY A 79 -5.93 14.09 5.99
C GLY A 79 -7.45 14.00 6.09
N VAL A 80 -8.03 14.86 6.92
CA VAL A 80 -9.48 14.98 7.07
C VAL A 80 -9.87 16.40 6.72
N ARG A 81 -10.82 16.53 5.78
CA ARG A 81 -11.61 17.73 5.56
C ARG A 81 -13.00 17.47 6.17
N PRO A 82 -13.32 18.08 7.32
CA PRO A 82 -14.65 17.99 7.92
C PRO A 82 -15.74 18.46 6.95
N ILE A 83 -17.01 18.18 7.27
CA ILE A 83 -18.13 18.61 6.45
C ILE A 83 -18.17 20.15 6.42
N SER A 84 -18.12 20.73 5.22
CA SER A 84 -18.30 22.16 5.00
C SER A 84 -19.69 22.42 4.42
N GLY A 85 -20.65 22.81 5.25
CA GLY A 85 -22.02 23.19 4.83
C GLY A 85 -23.12 22.24 5.32
N GLU A 86 -24.31 22.38 4.74
CA GLU A 86 -25.46 21.52 5.06
C GLU A 86 -25.32 20.14 4.42
N LEU A 87 -25.88 19.13 5.10
CA LEU A 87 -25.95 17.78 4.57
C LEU A 87 -26.82 17.74 3.31
N ILE A 88 -26.32 17.06 2.28
CA ILE A 88 -27.01 16.84 1.02
C ILE A 88 -27.90 15.60 1.14
N GLU A 89 -29.20 15.80 0.96
CA GLU A 89 -30.18 14.71 0.87
C GLU A 89 -30.11 14.03 -0.50
N GLY A 90 -30.34 12.72 -0.54
CA GLY A 90 -30.27 11.92 -1.76
C GLY A 90 -30.57 10.44 -1.50
N PRO A 91 -30.55 9.60 -2.56
CA PRO A 91 -30.71 8.17 -2.38
C PRO A 91 -29.57 7.59 -1.52
N PRO A 92 -29.83 6.53 -0.73
CA PRO A 92 -28.79 5.90 0.08
C PRO A 92 -27.61 5.40 -0.74
N ILE A 93 -26.40 5.63 -0.21
CA ILE A 93 -25.17 4.99 -0.66
C ILE A 93 -25.07 3.67 0.10
N GLU A 94 -25.21 2.55 -0.61
CA GLU A 94 -25.19 1.22 -0.03
C GLU A 94 -23.92 0.47 -0.42
N MET A 95 -23.43 -0.36 0.50
CA MET A 95 -22.18 -1.09 0.34
C MET A 95 -22.17 -2.37 1.15
N GLN A 96 -21.54 -3.40 0.58
CA GLN A 96 -21.29 -4.67 1.24
C GLN A 96 -19.89 -5.17 0.88
N CYS A 97 -19.08 -5.44 1.89
CA CYS A 97 -17.78 -6.06 1.76
C CYS A 97 -17.84 -7.52 2.22
N GLU A 98 -17.48 -8.43 1.33
CA GLU A 98 -17.48 -9.88 1.58
C GLU A 98 -16.20 -10.36 2.27
N PHE A 99 -15.16 -9.53 2.29
CA PHE A 99 -13.90 -9.88 2.92
C PHE A 99 -13.98 -9.75 4.44
N PRO A 100 -13.85 -10.84 5.21
CA PRO A 100 -13.94 -10.77 6.67
C PRO A 100 -12.76 -10.04 7.34
N ILE A 101 -11.61 -9.95 6.65
CA ILE A 101 -10.38 -9.37 7.20
C ILE A 101 -9.92 -8.22 6.30
N ARG A 102 -9.91 -7.00 6.86
CA ARG A 102 -9.22 -5.85 6.29
C ARG A 102 -8.17 -5.43 7.29
N LEU A 103 -6.95 -5.85 7.03
CA LEU A 103 -5.82 -5.72 7.94
C LEU A 103 -5.00 -4.48 7.59
N ALA A 104 -4.57 -3.76 8.61
CA ALA A 104 -3.60 -2.68 8.47
C ALA A 104 -2.44 -2.85 9.45
N HIS A 105 -1.35 -2.17 9.10
CA HIS A 105 -0.05 -2.15 9.77
C HIS A 105 0.78 -3.39 9.47
N ASN A 106 2.00 -3.12 9.01
CA ASN A 106 3.14 -4.02 9.22
C ASN A 106 3.65 -3.84 10.65
N ILE A 107 4.28 -4.87 11.23
CA ILE A 107 4.93 -4.77 12.55
C ILE A 107 5.90 -3.59 12.64
N THR A 108 6.56 -3.25 11.52
CA THR A 108 7.52 -2.13 11.41
C THR A 108 6.88 -0.75 11.58
N VAL A 109 5.56 -0.61 11.43
CA VAL A 109 4.84 0.65 11.75
C VAL A 109 5.02 1.02 13.22
N GLY A 110 5.18 0.02 14.10
CA GLY A 110 5.52 0.19 15.50
C GLY A 110 6.85 0.91 15.75
N GLY A 111 7.77 0.84 14.79
CA GLY A 111 9.11 1.42 14.87
C GLY A 111 9.28 2.68 14.01
N TYR A 112 8.71 2.70 12.81
CA TYR A 112 8.85 3.82 11.88
C TYR A 112 7.84 4.96 12.09
N THR A 113 6.66 4.68 12.62
CA THR A 113 5.60 5.71 12.69
C THR A 113 5.00 5.89 14.08
N THR A 114 4.68 4.79 14.77
CA THR A 114 3.94 4.85 16.04
C THR A 114 4.76 4.64 17.33
N PRO A 115 6.12 4.67 17.36
CA PRO A 115 6.86 4.32 18.58
C PRO A 115 6.66 5.32 19.72
N TYR A 116 6.22 6.55 19.43
CA TYR A 116 6.05 7.60 20.44
C TYR A 116 4.70 8.30 20.33
N PHE A 117 3.72 7.65 19.69
CA PHE A 117 2.36 8.19 19.63
C PHE A 117 1.78 8.36 21.03
N ASP A 118 1.09 9.47 21.24
CA ASP A 118 0.22 9.66 22.40
C ASP A 118 -1.20 9.12 22.14
N TRP A 119 -2.09 9.33 23.12
CA TRP A 119 -3.48 8.90 23.01
C TRP A 119 -4.24 9.59 21.88
N ASP A 120 -4.05 10.89 21.69
CA ASP A 120 -4.80 11.66 20.70
C ASP A 120 -4.43 11.21 19.28
N GLN A 121 -3.15 10.92 19.06
CA GLN A 121 -2.66 10.33 17.81
C GLN A 121 -3.22 8.93 17.57
N TRP A 122 -3.24 8.06 18.59
CA TRP A 122 -3.83 6.73 18.46
C TRP A 122 -5.35 6.75 18.26
N GLN A 123 -6.08 7.61 18.99
CA GLN A 123 -7.53 7.74 18.82
C GLN A 123 -7.85 8.19 17.40
N ARG A 124 -7.11 9.19 16.89
CA ARG A 124 -7.26 9.65 15.52
C ARG A 124 -6.93 8.54 14.51
N GLU A 125 -5.85 7.80 14.73
CA GLU A 125 -5.45 6.70 13.86
C GLU A 125 -6.54 5.62 13.79
N LEU A 126 -7.09 5.19 14.92
CA LEU A 126 -8.18 4.19 14.96
C LEU A 126 -9.45 4.69 14.26
N ASP A 127 -9.81 5.97 14.40
CA ASP A 127 -10.96 6.53 13.68
C ASP A 127 -10.74 6.53 12.15
N LEU A 128 -9.50 6.81 11.71
CA LEU A 128 -9.13 6.81 10.28
C LEU A 128 -9.06 5.40 9.69
N LEU A 129 -8.55 4.43 10.46
CA LEU A 129 -8.58 3.02 10.10
C LEU A 129 -10.04 2.54 9.98
N ALA A 130 -10.91 2.89 10.94
CA ALA A 130 -12.33 2.56 10.89
C ALA A 130 -13.04 3.19 9.68
N ALA A 131 -12.71 4.44 9.33
CA ALA A 131 -13.23 5.11 8.14
C ALA A 131 -12.78 4.47 6.81
N SER A 132 -11.67 3.74 6.85
CA SER A 132 -11.11 2.98 5.71
C SER A 132 -11.59 1.52 5.69
N GLY A 133 -12.54 1.14 6.55
CA GLY A 133 -13.05 -0.24 6.63
C GLY A 133 -12.12 -1.24 7.30
N ILE A 134 -11.02 -0.79 7.92
CA ILE A 134 -10.08 -1.66 8.63
C ILE A 134 -10.74 -2.20 9.89
N ASN A 135 -10.70 -3.52 10.07
CA ASN A 135 -11.23 -4.19 11.25
C ASN A 135 -10.18 -5.05 11.98
N THR A 136 -8.96 -5.16 11.44
CA THR A 136 -7.86 -5.91 12.03
C THR A 136 -6.59 -5.06 11.96
N VAL A 137 -5.87 -4.91 13.07
CA VAL A 137 -4.69 -4.03 13.14
C VAL A 137 -3.53 -4.73 13.83
N GLN A 138 -2.36 -4.73 13.21
CA GLN A 138 -1.14 -5.21 13.86
C GLN A 138 -0.59 -4.14 14.82
N LEU A 139 -0.27 -4.55 16.06
CA LEU A 139 0.10 -3.64 17.13
C LEU A 139 1.23 -4.20 18.00
N THR A 140 2.30 -3.41 18.19
CA THR A 140 3.43 -3.74 19.09
C THR A 140 3.45 -2.92 20.38
N LEU A 141 2.51 -1.98 20.54
CA LEU A 141 2.46 -1.05 21.67
C LEU A 141 2.32 -1.80 23.02
N GLY A 142 3.22 -1.49 23.95
CA GLY A 142 3.21 -2.03 25.32
C GLY A 142 3.71 -3.46 25.44
N GLN A 143 4.06 -4.10 24.31
CA GLN A 143 4.46 -5.51 24.30
C GLN A 143 5.78 -5.75 25.01
N GLU A 144 6.67 -4.77 25.07
CA GLU A 144 7.93 -4.88 25.80
C GLU A 144 7.77 -5.25 27.29
N ALA A 145 6.64 -4.90 27.91
CA ALA A 145 6.33 -5.34 29.27
C ALA A 145 6.11 -6.84 29.38
N VAL A 146 5.60 -7.48 28.32
CA VAL A 146 5.40 -8.94 28.27
C VAL A 146 6.76 -9.63 28.30
N TRP A 147 7.71 -9.17 27.47
CA TRP A 147 9.08 -9.69 27.46
C TRP A 147 9.79 -9.44 28.80
N LEU A 148 9.68 -8.23 29.36
CA LEU A 148 10.26 -7.89 30.66
C LEU A 148 9.75 -8.84 31.74
N ASN A 149 8.43 -8.97 31.90
CA ASN A 149 7.83 -9.81 32.94
C ASN A 149 8.13 -11.29 32.72
N THR A 150 8.19 -11.73 31.45
CA THR A 150 8.50 -13.12 31.11
C THR A 150 9.91 -13.45 31.58
N PHE A 151 10.93 -12.72 31.13
CA PHE A 151 12.32 -13.09 31.39
C PHE A 151 12.78 -12.80 32.83
N GLN A 152 12.07 -11.96 33.58
CA GLN A 152 12.26 -11.89 35.04
C GLN A 152 12.00 -13.25 35.74
N ARG A 153 11.12 -14.09 35.17
CA ARG A 153 10.88 -15.46 35.68
C ARG A 153 11.95 -16.46 35.29
N PHE A 154 12.85 -16.11 34.37
CA PHE A 154 13.93 -16.96 33.84
C PHE A 154 15.31 -16.48 34.29
N GLY A 155 15.38 -15.87 35.48
CA GLY A 155 16.63 -15.58 36.17
C GLY A 155 17.30 -14.27 35.78
N TYR A 156 16.62 -13.37 35.08
CA TYR A 156 17.15 -12.06 34.70
C TYR A 156 16.72 -10.97 35.69
N ARG A 157 17.62 -10.03 35.98
CA ARG A 157 17.28 -8.82 36.72
C ARG A 157 16.59 -7.81 35.81
N GLN A 158 15.82 -6.91 36.41
CA GLN A 158 15.08 -5.90 35.66
C GLN A 158 16.04 -5.01 34.84
N GLU A 159 17.15 -4.59 35.43
CA GLU A 159 18.12 -3.70 34.78
C GLU A 159 18.74 -4.36 33.55
N GLU A 160 19.07 -5.65 33.64
CA GLU A 160 19.62 -6.44 32.51
C GLU A 160 18.62 -6.52 31.35
N LEU A 161 17.33 -6.60 31.65
CA LEU A 161 16.28 -6.66 30.62
C LEU A 161 15.96 -5.29 30.05
N LEU A 162 16.03 -4.23 30.84
CA LEU A 162 15.86 -2.86 30.36
C LEU A 162 16.97 -2.48 29.36
N ASP A 163 18.21 -2.93 29.60
CA ASP A 163 19.34 -2.75 28.67
C ASP A 163 19.19 -3.61 27.41
N TRP A 164 18.59 -4.80 27.52
CA TRP A 164 18.39 -5.73 26.41
C TRP A 164 17.22 -5.33 25.51
N ILE A 165 16.09 -4.92 26.09
CA ILE A 165 14.89 -4.52 25.35
C ILE A 165 15.18 -3.22 24.60
N ALA A 166 15.07 -3.27 23.28
CA ALA A 166 15.31 -2.12 22.42
C ALA A 166 14.33 -0.98 22.70
N PRO A 167 14.72 0.29 22.44
CA PRO A 167 13.78 1.41 22.50
C PRO A 167 12.61 1.18 21.55
N PRO A 168 11.43 1.79 21.80
CA PRO A 168 10.22 1.57 21.00
C PRO A 168 10.39 1.67 19.49
N SER A 169 11.27 2.57 19.02
CA SER A 169 11.56 2.73 17.59
C SER A 169 12.20 1.51 16.93
N HIS A 170 12.79 0.57 17.68
CA HIS A 170 13.51 -0.58 17.16
C HIS A 170 12.92 -1.94 17.57
N GLN A 171 11.94 -1.94 18.47
CA GLN A 171 11.27 -3.16 18.96
C GLN A 171 10.71 -4.07 17.85
N PRO A 172 10.15 -3.58 16.72
CA PRO A 172 9.69 -4.48 15.65
C PRO A 172 10.76 -5.46 15.16
N TRP A 173 11.99 -5.00 14.97
CA TRP A 173 13.10 -5.86 14.54
C TRP A 173 13.58 -6.79 15.65
N GLN A 174 13.38 -6.43 16.92
CA GLN A 174 13.67 -7.34 18.03
C GLN A 174 12.64 -8.48 18.09
N TRP A 175 11.35 -8.16 17.93
CA TRP A 175 10.25 -9.15 17.89
C TRP A 175 10.30 -10.08 16.67
N LEU A 176 10.90 -9.61 15.57
CA LEU A 176 11.20 -10.41 14.38
C LEU A 176 12.53 -11.19 14.47
N ASN A 177 13.22 -11.18 15.62
CA ASN A 177 14.54 -11.83 15.81
C ASN A 177 15.67 -11.27 14.93
N ASN A 178 15.55 -10.05 14.40
CA ASN A 178 16.57 -9.42 13.55
C ASN A 178 17.64 -8.70 14.36
N ILE A 179 17.29 -8.11 15.51
CA ILE A 179 18.25 -7.41 16.38
C ILE A 179 18.13 -7.90 17.81
N GLU A 180 19.26 -8.03 18.49
CA GLU A 180 19.30 -8.47 19.88
C GLU A 180 19.06 -7.32 20.86
N TYR A 181 19.63 -6.15 20.58
CA TYR A 181 19.54 -4.94 21.39
C TYR A 181 19.84 -3.71 20.51
N PHE A 182 19.54 -2.51 21.00
CA PHE A 182 19.91 -1.26 20.32
C PHE A 182 20.12 -0.13 21.32
N GLY A 183 21.25 0.59 21.19
CA GLY A 183 21.57 1.73 22.06
C GLY A 183 21.66 1.34 23.54
N GLU A 184 21.09 2.17 24.40
CA GLU A 184 21.01 1.97 25.87
C GLU A 184 19.71 1.27 26.30
N GLY A 185 18.98 0.64 25.37
CA GLY A 185 17.73 -0.06 25.68
C GLY A 185 16.54 0.87 25.96
N THR A 186 15.78 0.59 27.01
CA THR A 186 14.56 1.32 27.41
C THR A 186 14.51 1.54 28.93
N SER A 187 13.51 2.29 29.42
CA SER A 187 13.31 2.54 30.85
C SER A 187 12.00 1.96 31.37
N LEU A 188 11.96 1.59 32.64
CA LEU A 188 10.73 1.11 33.28
C LEU A 188 9.59 2.14 33.18
N GLU A 189 9.89 3.42 33.39
CA GLU A 189 8.90 4.50 33.27
C GLU A 189 8.27 4.55 31.87
N LEU A 190 9.08 4.40 30.81
CA LEU A 190 8.58 4.37 29.45
C LEU A 190 7.71 3.14 29.19
N ILE A 191 8.11 1.97 29.70
CA ILE A 191 7.33 0.73 29.62
C ILE A 191 5.96 0.92 30.29
N GLU A 192 5.93 1.41 31.53
CA GLU A 192 4.70 1.60 32.29
C GLU A 192 3.73 2.56 31.58
N ARG A 193 4.25 3.67 31.05
CA ARG A 193 3.47 4.61 30.25
C ARG A 193 2.88 3.96 28.99
N ARG A 194 3.67 3.14 28.29
CA ARG A 194 3.22 2.44 27.07
C ARG A 194 2.23 1.31 27.37
N VAL A 195 2.33 0.63 28.51
CA VAL A 195 1.32 -0.34 28.98
C VAL A 195 -0.01 0.36 29.25
N ALA A 196 0.00 1.50 29.94
CA ALA A 196 -1.21 2.28 30.19
C ALA A 196 -1.86 2.74 28.88
N LEU A 197 -1.06 3.24 27.93
CA LEU A 197 -1.53 3.63 26.61
C LEU A 197 -2.09 2.43 25.81
N ALA A 198 -1.39 1.29 25.82
CA ALA A 198 -1.84 0.06 25.17
C ALA A 198 -3.23 -0.37 25.68
N GLY A 199 -3.47 -0.27 26.99
CA GLY A 199 -4.78 -0.55 27.58
C GLY A 199 -5.90 0.32 26.99
N GLN A 200 -5.64 1.62 26.80
CA GLN A 200 -6.60 2.55 26.17
C GLN A 200 -6.81 2.24 24.68
N VAL A 201 -5.72 2.02 23.93
CA VAL A 201 -5.77 1.71 22.49
C VAL A 201 -6.53 0.42 22.22
N LEU A 202 -6.20 -0.66 22.93
CA LEU A 202 -6.90 -1.94 22.81
C LEU A 202 -8.36 -1.87 23.29
N GLY A 203 -8.63 -1.06 24.31
CA GLY A 203 -10.00 -0.75 24.75
C GLY A 203 -10.82 -0.13 23.62
N ARG A 204 -10.27 0.90 22.97
CA ARG A 204 -10.92 1.59 21.85
C ARG A 204 -11.08 0.73 20.61
N MET A 205 -10.10 -0.13 20.32
CA MET A 205 -10.22 -1.13 19.26
C MET A 205 -11.44 -2.04 19.52
N ARG A 206 -11.60 -2.55 20.75
CA ARG A 206 -12.76 -3.37 21.11
C ARG A 206 -14.09 -2.63 21.00
N GLU A 207 -14.15 -1.37 21.43
CA GLU A 207 -15.34 -0.51 21.27
C GLU A 207 -15.74 -0.36 19.79
N LEU A 208 -14.76 -0.19 18.90
CA LEU A 208 -14.98 -0.11 17.45
C LEU A 208 -15.23 -1.47 16.79
N GLY A 209 -15.05 -2.59 17.51
CA GLY A 209 -15.17 -3.94 16.94
C GLY A 209 -13.94 -4.37 16.12
N MET A 210 -12.78 -3.74 16.34
CA MET A 210 -11.52 -4.12 15.72
C MET A 210 -10.80 -5.23 16.49
N ARG A 211 -10.09 -6.09 15.75
CA ARG A 211 -9.19 -7.12 16.28
C ARG A 211 -7.74 -6.63 16.27
N ALA A 212 -6.99 -6.95 17.32
CA ALA A 212 -5.55 -6.72 17.36
C ALA A 212 -4.79 -7.98 16.95
N VAL A 213 -3.76 -7.82 16.12
CA VAL A 213 -2.73 -8.84 15.91
C VAL A 213 -1.52 -8.43 16.73
N LEU A 214 -1.25 -9.18 17.81
CA LEU A 214 -0.12 -8.91 18.70
C LEU A 214 1.08 -9.80 18.31
N PRO A 215 2.31 -9.43 18.67
CA PRO A 215 3.45 -10.33 18.60
C PRO A 215 3.19 -11.61 19.40
N GLY A 216 3.48 -12.78 18.80
CA GLY A 216 3.57 -14.04 19.53
C GLY A 216 5.02 -14.38 19.87
N PHE A 217 5.22 -15.48 20.59
CA PHE A 217 6.56 -15.90 21.00
C PHE A 217 7.22 -16.78 19.94
N SER A 218 8.21 -16.22 19.24
CA SER A 218 8.95 -16.90 18.17
C SER A 218 10.17 -17.69 18.65
N GLY A 219 10.51 -17.61 19.94
CA GLY A 219 11.72 -18.22 20.52
C GLY A 219 12.86 -17.23 20.78
N THR A 220 12.63 -15.93 20.67
CA THR A 220 13.61 -14.88 21.04
C THR A 220 13.99 -14.99 22.51
N VAL A 221 15.27 -15.15 22.85
CA VAL A 221 15.73 -15.12 24.25
C VAL A 221 16.86 -14.12 24.46
N PRO A 222 17.00 -13.54 25.69
CA PRO A 222 18.13 -12.68 25.99
C PRO A 222 19.45 -13.45 26.04
N ARG A 223 20.56 -12.69 26.02
CA ARG A 223 21.91 -13.24 26.18
C ARG A 223 22.02 -14.13 27.42
N GLY A 224 22.78 -15.21 27.27
CA GLY A 224 23.12 -16.07 28.39
C GLY A 224 21.95 -16.91 28.91
N PHE A 225 20.98 -17.25 28.05
CA PHE A 225 19.77 -17.96 28.46
C PHE A 225 20.07 -19.36 28.98
N THR A 226 21.01 -20.09 28.36
CA THR A 226 21.34 -21.48 28.73
C THR A 226 22.14 -21.56 30.03
N GLU A 227 22.91 -20.52 30.37
CA GLU A 227 23.63 -20.38 31.63
C GLU A 227 22.67 -20.20 32.82
N ARG A 228 21.55 -19.51 32.59
CA ARG A 228 20.51 -19.27 33.61
C ARG A 228 19.46 -20.37 33.63
N ASN A 229 19.29 -21.09 32.53
CA ASN A 229 18.30 -22.16 32.37
C ASN A 229 19.01 -23.44 31.87
N PRO A 230 19.65 -24.20 32.78
CA PRO A 230 20.45 -25.37 32.42
C PRO A 230 19.63 -26.42 31.66
N GLY A 231 20.18 -26.89 30.54
CA GLY A 231 19.50 -27.86 29.67
C GLY A 231 18.60 -27.23 28.60
N ALA A 232 18.46 -25.90 28.58
CA ALA A 232 17.88 -25.21 27.43
C ALA A 232 18.78 -25.36 26.20
N HIS A 233 18.16 -25.45 25.02
CA HIS A 233 18.85 -25.52 23.74
C HIS A 233 18.56 -24.25 22.95
N THR A 234 19.59 -23.41 22.77
CA THR A 234 19.54 -22.24 21.90
C THR A 234 20.40 -22.43 20.66
N VAL A 235 19.98 -21.83 19.56
CA VAL A 235 20.71 -21.76 18.31
C VAL A 235 21.21 -20.33 18.13
N PRO A 236 22.53 -20.08 18.19
CA PRO A 236 23.09 -18.76 17.95
C PRO A 236 22.78 -18.29 16.54
N GLN A 237 22.19 -17.11 16.37
CA GLN A 237 21.71 -16.65 15.05
C GLN A 237 22.74 -15.86 14.25
N GLY A 238 23.82 -15.40 14.87
CA GLY A 238 24.83 -14.55 14.21
C GLY A 238 24.26 -13.16 13.88
N LYS A 239 24.76 -12.52 12.81
CA LYS A 239 24.32 -11.17 12.42
C LYS A 239 23.16 -11.19 11.43
N TRP A 240 22.33 -10.15 11.45
CA TRP A 240 21.40 -9.84 10.36
C TRP A 240 22.15 -9.08 9.27
N PHE A 241 21.83 -9.36 8.00
CA PHE A 241 22.62 -8.92 6.83
C PHE A 241 24.14 -9.20 6.99
N LEU A 242 24.48 -10.50 6.98
CA LEU A 242 25.84 -11.01 7.19
C LEU A 242 26.87 -10.43 6.20
N ASP A 243 26.42 -10.11 4.99
CA ASP A 243 27.20 -9.56 3.88
C ASP A 243 27.68 -8.12 4.11
N ILE A 244 26.98 -7.35 4.95
CA ILE A 244 27.34 -5.95 5.29
C ILE A 244 27.61 -5.73 6.78
N ALA A 245 27.81 -6.82 7.53
CA ALA A 245 28.10 -6.80 8.98
C ALA A 245 27.03 -6.06 9.82
N GLY A 246 25.75 -6.36 9.59
CA GLY A 246 24.64 -5.80 10.37
C GLY A 246 24.62 -6.25 11.85
N PRO A 247 23.55 -5.88 12.59
CA PRO A 247 23.46 -6.08 14.03
C PRO A 247 23.42 -7.56 14.42
N GLU A 248 23.86 -7.86 15.64
CA GLU A 248 23.72 -9.21 16.22
C GLU A 248 22.24 -9.56 16.41
N ARG A 249 21.90 -10.81 16.06
CA ARG A 249 20.58 -11.39 16.27
C ARG A 249 20.54 -12.09 17.63
N PRO A 250 19.39 -12.10 18.31
CA PRO A 250 19.24 -12.86 19.55
C PRO A 250 19.36 -14.36 19.26
N ASP A 251 19.82 -15.10 20.26
CA ASP A 251 19.77 -16.57 20.25
C ASP A 251 18.32 -17.04 20.08
N TRP A 252 18.14 -18.12 19.32
CA TRP A 252 16.84 -18.71 19.06
C TRP A 252 16.63 -19.95 19.93
N LEU A 253 15.68 -19.90 20.87
CA LEU A 253 15.28 -21.04 21.68
C LEU A 253 14.56 -22.07 20.81
N ALA A 254 15.08 -23.29 20.81
CA ALA A 254 14.58 -24.37 19.97
C ALA A 254 13.11 -24.69 20.31
N GLY A 255 12.22 -24.52 19.32
CA GLY A 255 10.77 -24.64 19.48
C GLY A 255 10.26 -26.05 19.79
N ASP A 256 11.09 -27.07 19.59
CA ASP A 256 10.81 -28.48 19.84
C ASP A 256 11.16 -28.94 21.27
N THR A 257 11.31 -27.99 22.21
CA THR A 257 11.78 -28.27 23.57
C THR A 257 10.80 -27.85 24.66
N GLN A 258 10.83 -28.54 25.80
CA GLN A 258 10.04 -28.18 26.98
C GLN A 258 10.39 -26.78 27.53
N HIS A 259 11.63 -26.32 27.33
CA HIS A 259 12.02 -24.96 27.69
C HIS A 259 11.27 -23.91 26.87
N TYR A 260 11.10 -24.15 25.56
CA TYR A 260 10.26 -23.30 24.72
C TYR A 260 8.82 -23.26 25.23
N ASP A 261 8.22 -24.43 25.50
CA ASP A 261 6.86 -24.51 26.03
C ASP A 261 6.69 -23.68 27.31
N THR A 262 7.64 -23.81 28.25
CA THR A 262 7.59 -23.12 29.54
C THR A 262 7.69 -21.59 29.37
N VAL A 263 8.59 -21.12 28.50
CA VAL A 263 8.73 -19.68 28.23
C VAL A 263 7.50 -19.15 27.51
N ALA A 264 7.00 -19.87 26.51
CA ALA A 264 5.83 -19.47 25.74
C ALA A 264 4.57 -19.39 26.62
N ASP A 265 4.37 -20.35 27.52
CA ASP A 265 3.22 -20.36 28.45
C ASP A 265 3.25 -19.13 29.37
N VAL A 266 4.43 -18.75 29.90
CA VAL A 266 4.60 -17.52 30.68
C VAL A 266 4.34 -16.28 29.82
N PHE A 267 4.89 -16.25 28.61
CA PHE A 267 4.75 -15.14 27.68
C PHE A 267 3.28 -14.84 27.37
N TYR A 268 2.53 -15.86 26.93
CA TYR A 268 1.12 -15.67 26.60
C TYR A 268 0.28 -15.35 27.85
N ALA A 269 0.59 -15.94 29.01
CA ALA A 269 -0.07 -15.59 30.26
C ALA A 269 0.13 -14.12 30.66
N GLU A 270 1.34 -13.58 30.50
CA GLU A 270 1.62 -12.16 30.77
C GLU A 270 0.90 -11.24 29.78
N GLN A 271 0.86 -11.61 28.49
CA GLN A 271 0.15 -10.84 27.48
C GLN A 271 -1.36 -10.83 27.72
N THR A 272 -1.96 -11.96 28.09
CA THR A 272 -3.37 -12.05 28.50
C THR A 272 -3.61 -11.22 29.76
N ARG A 273 -2.74 -11.31 30.77
CA ARG A 273 -2.87 -10.56 32.03
C ARG A 273 -2.84 -9.04 31.81
N LEU A 274 -1.94 -8.55 30.97
CA LEU A 274 -1.76 -7.11 30.73
C LEU A 274 -2.84 -6.53 29.81
N PHE A 275 -3.25 -7.28 28.79
CA PHE A 275 -3.98 -6.73 27.66
C PHE A 275 -5.31 -7.42 27.36
N ASN A 276 -5.65 -8.46 28.11
CA ASN A 276 -6.74 -9.39 27.76
C ASN A 276 -6.59 -9.91 26.32
N ALA A 277 -5.33 -10.22 25.95
CA ALA A 277 -4.95 -10.70 24.63
C ALA A 277 -5.46 -12.12 24.37
N GLY A 278 -5.84 -12.36 23.11
CA GLY A 278 -6.30 -13.64 22.59
C GLY A 278 -6.61 -13.52 21.09
N GLY A 279 -6.79 -14.65 20.42
CA GLY A 279 -7.30 -14.74 19.06
C GLY A 279 -6.29 -14.58 17.92
N MET A 280 -5.34 -13.65 17.93
CA MET A 280 -4.42 -13.43 16.78
C MET A 280 -3.00 -13.06 17.19
N TRP A 281 -2.03 -13.88 16.78
CA TRP A 281 -0.62 -13.66 17.04
C TRP A 281 0.24 -13.74 15.79
N ALA A 282 1.09 -12.73 15.59
CA ALA A 282 2.09 -12.72 14.52
C ALA A 282 3.39 -13.38 15.00
N VAL A 283 3.80 -14.45 14.33
CA VAL A 283 5.07 -15.13 14.57
C VAL A 283 5.71 -15.52 13.24
N ASP A 284 6.88 -14.98 12.97
CA ASP A 284 7.68 -15.29 11.77
C ASP A 284 8.96 -16.02 12.18
N LEU A 285 8.99 -17.34 11.96
CA LEU A 285 10.18 -18.14 12.22
C LEU A 285 11.27 -17.80 11.21
N LEU A 286 12.48 -17.51 11.70
CA LEU A 286 13.66 -17.26 10.87
C LEU A 286 13.41 -16.13 9.85
N HIS A 287 12.83 -15.02 10.31
CA HIS A 287 12.54 -13.84 9.49
C HIS A 287 13.82 -13.24 8.90
N GLU A 288 13.82 -13.04 7.57
CA GLU A 288 14.92 -12.49 6.77
C GLU A 288 16.28 -13.13 7.07
N GLY A 289 16.29 -14.46 7.13
CA GLY A 289 17.50 -15.25 7.35
C GLY A 289 17.45 -16.00 8.66
N GLY A 290 18.51 -15.94 9.45
CA GLY A 290 18.69 -16.84 10.59
C GLY A 290 18.93 -18.29 10.14
N LYS A 291 19.13 -19.17 11.12
CA LYS A 291 19.43 -20.59 10.88
C LYS A 291 18.74 -21.46 11.90
N SER A 292 18.30 -22.63 11.45
CA SER A 292 17.64 -23.61 12.33
C SER A 292 18.63 -24.35 13.23
N GLY A 293 19.93 -24.35 12.92
CA GLY A 293 20.95 -24.99 13.76
C GLY A 293 20.76 -26.49 13.97
N GLY A 294 20.05 -27.16 13.06
CA GLY A 294 19.70 -28.59 13.19
C GLY A 294 18.35 -28.85 13.86
N VAL A 295 17.67 -27.83 14.39
CA VAL A 295 16.28 -27.94 14.84
C VAL A 295 15.38 -28.15 13.61
N PRO A 296 14.59 -29.24 13.53
CA PRO A 296 13.68 -29.45 12.41
C PRO A 296 12.60 -28.36 12.39
N LEU A 297 12.48 -27.62 11.29
CA LEU A 297 11.55 -26.49 11.21
C LEU A 297 10.09 -26.91 11.41
N ALA A 298 9.72 -28.09 10.92
CA ALA A 298 8.40 -28.67 11.14
C ALA A 298 8.08 -28.89 12.63
N GLU A 299 9.06 -29.33 13.43
CA GLU A 299 8.87 -29.51 14.88
C GLU A 299 8.84 -28.18 15.60
N ALA A 300 9.69 -27.23 15.22
CA ALA A 300 9.64 -25.88 15.76
C ALA A 300 8.28 -25.20 15.47
N ALA A 301 7.73 -25.38 14.26
CA ALA A 301 6.42 -24.87 13.90
C ALA A 301 5.30 -25.53 14.73
N ARG A 302 5.35 -26.85 14.94
CA ARG A 302 4.42 -27.55 15.85
C ARG A 302 4.51 -27.04 17.28
N GLY A 303 5.71 -26.72 17.77
CA GLY A 303 5.91 -26.12 19.08
C GLY A 303 5.23 -24.76 19.22
N VAL A 304 5.44 -23.87 18.24
CA VAL A 304 4.77 -22.56 18.18
C VAL A 304 3.25 -22.72 18.17
N GLU A 305 2.73 -23.59 17.31
CA GLU A 305 1.29 -23.86 17.20
C GLU A 305 0.73 -24.40 18.53
N ALA A 306 1.41 -25.37 19.14
CA ALA A 306 0.99 -25.96 20.40
C ALA A 306 0.94 -24.91 21.52
N ALA A 307 1.93 -24.01 21.59
CA ALA A 307 1.94 -22.93 22.56
C ALA A 307 0.77 -21.95 22.36
N MET A 308 0.49 -21.53 21.12
CA MET A 308 -0.67 -20.68 20.83
C MET A 308 -1.99 -21.38 21.18
N ARG A 309 -2.11 -22.67 20.85
CA ARG A 309 -3.30 -23.47 21.14
C ARG A 309 -3.55 -23.63 22.65
N ARG A 310 -2.50 -23.78 23.46
CA ARG A 310 -2.61 -23.81 24.93
C ARG A 310 -3.05 -22.46 25.48
N ALA A 311 -2.57 -21.36 24.89
CA ALA A 311 -2.94 -20.00 25.30
C ALA A 311 -4.39 -19.66 24.94
N ASP A 312 -4.85 -20.00 23.74
CA ASP A 312 -6.23 -19.81 23.28
C ASP A 312 -6.61 -20.89 22.26
N PRO A 313 -7.64 -21.71 22.51
CA PRO A 313 -8.08 -22.73 21.55
C PRO A 313 -8.63 -22.14 20.23
N ASN A 314 -8.98 -20.85 20.19
CA ASN A 314 -9.42 -20.14 18.98
C ASN A 314 -8.30 -19.30 18.34
N TYR A 315 -7.04 -19.61 18.62
CA TYR A 315 -5.89 -18.90 18.07
C TYR A 315 -5.93 -18.79 16.54
N THR A 316 -5.37 -17.72 16.03
CA THR A 316 -4.99 -17.55 14.63
C THR A 316 -3.52 -17.18 14.61
N TRP A 317 -2.71 -18.04 14.01
CA TRP A 317 -1.30 -17.77 13.78
C TRP A 317 -1.15 -17.00 12.47
N VAL A 318 -0.83 -15.71 12.61
CA VAL A 318 -0.57 -14.79 11.52
C VAL A 318 0.89 -14.91 11.09
N VAL A 319 1.13 -15.12 9.79
CA VAL A 319 2.47 -15.31 9.21
C VAL A 319 2.65 -14.40 8.01
N GLN A 320 3.82 -13.78 7.87
CA GLN A 320 4.16 -12.95 6.71
C GLN A 320 4.66 -13.83 5.56
N ALA A 321 4.08 -13.66 4.37
CA ALA A 321 4.70 -14.11 3.14
C ALA A 321 5.73 -13.06 2.69
N TRP A 322 6.98 -13.26 3.10
CA TRP A 322 8.09 -12.34 2.87
C TRP A 322 9.40 -13.12 2.86
N VAL A 323 10.25 -12.86 1.86
CA VAL A 323 11.62 -13.40 1.74
C VAL A 323 11.71 -14.89 2.13
N GLY A 324 11.03 -15.74 1.35
CA GLY A 324 11.07 -17.20 1.53
C GLY A 324 10.21 -17.76 2.66
N ASN A 325 9.49 -16.91 3.42
CA ASN A 325 8.41 -17.33 4.32
C ASN A 325 7.03 -17.18 3.66
N PRO A 326 6.00 -17.91 4.15
CA PRO A 326 6.13 -19.11 4.97
C PRO A 326 6.83 -20.22 4.18
N ARG A 327 7.72 -20.97 4.83
CA ARG A 327 8.34 -22.14 4.19
C ARG A 327 7.30 -23.26 4.07
N ARG A 328 7.37 -24.02 2.98
CA ARG A 328 6.47 -25.16 2.75
C ARG A 328 6.48 -26.16 3.91
N GLU A 329 7.65 -26.44 4.49
CA GLU A 329 7.80 -27.30 5.67
C GLU A 329 6.96 -26.83 6.87
N LEU A 330 6.78 -25.51 7.05
CA LEU A 330 5.92 -24.95 8.10
C LEU A 330 4.45 -25.20 7.74
N LEU A 331 4.04 -24.87 6.51
CA LEU A 331 2.65 -25.03 6.04
C LEU A 331 2.18 -26.50 6.10
N GLU A 332 3.08 -27.45 5.86
CA GLU A 332 2.81 -28.89 5.92
C GLU A 332 2.76 -29.43 7.35
N ALA A 333 3.37 -28.75 8.32
CA ALA A 333 3.56 -29.25 9.68
C ALA A 333 2.43 -28.90 10.66
N VAL A 334 1.63 -27.87 10.35
CA VAL A 334 0.66 -27.25 11.26
C VAL A 334 -0.77 -27.28 10.73
N ASP A 335 -1.75 -27.00 11.59
CA ASP A 335 -3.14 -26.85 11.16
C ASP A 335 -3.33 -25.54 10.37
N ARG A 336 -3.44 -25.67 9.05
CA ARG A 336 -3.63 -24.54 8.14
C ARG A 336 -4.94 -23.80 8.39
N GLU A 337 -5.97 -24.41 9.00
CA GLU A 337 -7.22 -23.69 9.32
C GLU A 337 -7.00 -22.55 10.31
N HIS A 338 -6.00 -22.69 11.17
CA HIS A 338 -5.61 -21.68 12.17
C HIS A 338 -4.54 -20.71 11.65
N LEU A 339 -4.07 -20.86 10.41
CA LEU A 339 -3.14 -19.90 9.81
C LEU A 339 -3.89 -18.72 9.18
N LEU A 340 -3.22 -17.56 9.19
CA LEU A 340 -3.55 -16.44 8.31
C LEU A 340 -2.27 -15.92 7.66
N VAL A 341 -2.09 -16.22 6.38
CA VAL A 341 -0.93 -15.75 5.61
C VAL A 341 -1.17 -14.34 5.10
N LEU A 342 -0.24 -13.45 5.40
CA LEU A 342 -0.23 -12.07 4.93
C LEU A 342 0.63 -12.02 3.66
N ASP A 343 0.04 -11.97 2.48
CA ASP A 343 0.81 -11.79 1.24
C ASP A 343 1.24 -10.33 1.09
N LEU A 344 2.39 -9.97 1.66
CA LEU A 344 2.78 -8.56 1.85
C LEU A 344 2.72 -7.73 0.57
N THR A 345 3.18 -8.28 -0.56
CA THR A 345 3.23 -7.59 -1.86
C THR A 345 2.12 -8.01 -2.81
N GLY A 346 1.36 -9.08 -2.50
CA GLY A 346 0.32 -9.62 -3.39
C GLY A 346 0.89 -10.42 -4.57
N GLU A 347 2.11 -10.92 -4.43
CA GLU A 347 2.89 -11.62 -5.48
C GLU A 347 3.19 -13.08 -5.10
N SER A 348 3.20 -13.42 -3.81
CA SER A 348 3.65 -14.75 -3.38
C SER A 348 2.63 -15.85 -3.64
N TRP A 349 1.34 -15.50 -3.60
CA TRP A 349 0.24 -16.47 -3.70
C TRP A 349 0.25 -17.28 -5.00
N GLU A 350 0.66 -16.69 -6.13
CA GLU A 350 0.70 -17.36 -7.45
C GLU A 350 1.76 -18.49 -7.46
N GLY A 351 2.93 -18.24 -6.88
CA GLY A 351 4.03 -19.19 -6.82
C GLY A 351 3.87 -20.28 -5.75
N LEU A 352 2.96 -20.09 -4.80
CA LEU A 352 2.73 -20.98 -3.66
C LEU A 352 1.34 -21.66 -3.68
N ASP A 353 0.70 -21.73 -4.85
CA ASP A 353 -0.64 -22.33 -5.04
C ASP A 353 -1.66 -21.84 -3.99
N ALA A 354 -1.74 -20.52 -3.83
CA ALA A 354 -2.54 -19.86 -2.80
C ALA A 354 -2.25 -20.40 -1.37
N PHE A 355 -0.96 -20.56 -1.07
CA PHE A 355 -0.39 -21.01 0.20
C PHE A 355 -0.87 -22.40 0.63
N ASP A 356 -0.89 -23.35 -0.31
CA ASP A 356 -1.30 -24.75 -0.08
C ASP A 356 -2.66 -24.87 0.68
N GLY A 357 -3.59 -23.93 0.44
CA GLY A 357 -4.93 -23.90 1.02
C GLY A 357 -5.06 -23.26 2.40
N ALA A 358 -4.00 -22.65 2.95
CA ALA A 358 -4.08 -21.82 4.14
C ALA A 358 -4.95 -20.57 3.88
N PRO A 359 -5.75 -20.08 4.84
CA PRO A 359 -6.39 -18.78 4.75
C PRO A 359 -5.34 -17.67 4.58
N TRP A 360 -5.60 -16.72 3.69
CA TRP A 360 -4.65 -15.66 3.39
C TRP A 360 -5.33 -14.34 3.04
N VAL A 361 -4.57 -13.23 3.09
CA VAL A 361 -5.01 -11.90 2.67
C VAL A 361 -4.07 -11.34 1.61
N TYR A 362 -4.65 -10.71 0.60
CA TYR A 362 -3.91 -10.08 -0.50
C TYR A 362 -3.41 -8.71 -0.07
N GLY A 363 -2.10 -8.48 -0.19
CA GLY A 363 -1.47 -7.26 0.31
C GLY A 363 -0.97 -6.30 -0.75
N ILE A 364 -0.70 -5.08 -0.27
CA ILE A 364 0.21 -4.13 -0.91
C ILE A 364 1.26 -3.68 0.11
N LEU A 365 2.49 -3.44 -0.37
CA LEU A 365 3.61 -2.91 0.41
C LEU A 365 4.06 -1.56 -0.18
N PRO A 366 3.26 -0.49 -0.02
CA PRO A 366 3.46 0.75 -0.75
C PRO A 366 4.56 1.65 -0.16
N ASN A 367 5.16 1.25 0.96
CA ASN A 367 6.21 2.01 1.62
C ASN A 367 7.20 1.09 2.30
N TYR A 368 8.48 1.45 2.18
CA TYR A 368 9.59 0.84 2.88
C TYR A 368 10.33 1.93 3.66
N GLY A 369 10.65 1.67 4.92
CA GLY A 369 11.45 2.53 5.79
C GLY A 369 10.86 3.89 6.14
N GLY A 370 9.57 4.14 5.87
CA GLY A 370 8.98 5.47 6.02
C GLY A 370 9.46 6.49 4.99
N ARG A 371 10.07 6.05 3.87
CA ARG A 371 10.62 6.96 2.84
C ARG A 371 9.51 7.78 2.17
N THR A 372 9.79 9.04 1.86
CA THR A 372 8.76 10.04 1.47
C THR A 372 8.71 10.37 -0.03
N SER A 373 9.40 9.61 -0.88
CA SER A 373 9.36 9.81 -2.34
C SER A 373 8.01 9.41 -2.93
N LEU A 374 7.42 10.24 -3.81
CA LEU A 374 6.15 9.91 -4.48
C LEU A 374 6.23 8.57 -5.23
N TYR A 375 5.46 7.60 -4.77
CA TYR A 375 5.45 6.23 -5.27
C TYR A 375 4.04 5.61 -5.20
N GLY A 376 3.74 4.69 -6.13
CA GLY A 376 2.56 3.84 -6.09
C GLY A 376 1.97 3.52 -7.46
N ASP A 377 1.83 2.24 -7.77
CA ASP A 377 1.18 1.78 -9.00
C ASP A 377 -0.35 1.76 -8.86
N LEU A 378 -0.97 2.90 -9.16
CA LEU A 378 -2.42 3.04 -9.12
C LEU A 378 -3.14 2.18 -10.16
N ALA A 379 -2.49 1.83 -11.27
CA ALA A 379 -3.09 0.99 -12.30
C ALA A 379 -3.17 -0.47 -11.84
N ALA A 380 -2.08 -1.00 -11.27
CA ALA A 380 -2.06 -2.33 -10.67
C ALA A 380 -3.08 -2.46 -9.53
N ILE A 381 -3.15 -1.46 -8.64
CA ILE A 381 -4.16 -1.46 -7.56
C ILE A 381 -5.58 -1.47 -8.15
N ALA A 382 -5.88 -0.60 -9.11
CA ALA A 382 -7.20 -0.56 -9.75
C ALA A 382 -7.55 -1.86 -10.50
N ALA A 383 -6.55 -2.61 -10.95
CA ALA A 383 -6.72 -3.91 -11.62
C ALA A 383 -6.87 -5.09 -10.65
N THR A 384 -6.68 -4.89 -9.33
CA THR A 384 -6.72 -5.96 -8.32
C THR A 384 -8.01 -6.80 -8.38
N PRO A 385 -9.23 -6.24 -8.51
CA PRO A 385 -10.44 -7.05 -8.61
C PRO A 385 -10.47 -7.99 -9.82
N VAL A 386 -9.87 -7.58 -10.95
CA VAL A 386 -9.74 -8.43 -12.16
C VAL A 386 -8.70 -9.52 -11.91
N LYS A 387 -7.53 -9.15 -11.36
CA LYS A 387 -6.45 -10.10 -11.02
C LYS A 387 -6.97 -11.23 -10.11
N LEU A 388 -7.75 -10.86 -9.09
CA LEU A 388 -8.30 -11.82 -8.14
C LEU A 388 -9.49 -12.62 -8.71
N GLY A 389 -10.24 -12.05 -9.66
CA GLY A 389 -11.40 -12.71 -10.27
C GLY A 389 -11.09 -13.83 -11.26
N ASP A 390 -9.90 -13.81 -11.89
CA ASP A 390 -9.61 -14.67 -13.04
C ASP A 390 -8.91 -16.02 -12.73
N ALA A 391 -8.30 -16.23 -11.57
CA ALA A 391 -7.75 -17.55 -11.19
C ALA A 391 -7.38 -17.65 -9.68
N GLY A 392 -7.76 -18.74 -9.01
CA GLY A 392 -6.95 -19.27 -7.90
C GLY A 392 -7.08 -18.67 -6.49
N THR A 393 -8.03 -17.78 -6.20
CA THR A 393 -8.20 -17.14 -4.87
C THR A 393 -8.83 -18.02 -3.79
N ARG A 394 -8.57 -19.32 -3.84
CA ARG A 394 -9.06 -20.28 -2.84
C ARG A 394 -8.66 -19.77 -1.45
N ARG A 395 -9.67 -19.64 -0.58
CA ARG A 395 -9.50 -19.27 0.84
C ARG A 395 -8.90 -17.87 1.07
N LEU A 396 -8.95 -16.99 0.08
CA LEU A 396 -8.73 -15.56 0.28
C LEU A 396 -9.74 -15.01 1.29
N LYS A 397 -9.25 -14.39 2.37
CA LYS A 397 -10.05 -13.84 3.48
C LYS A 397 -10.09 -12.31 3.51
N GLY A 398 -9.36 -11.66 2.60
CA GLY A 398 -9.44 -10.22 2.44
C GLY A 398 -8.16 -9.55 2.05
N LEU A 399 -7.99 -8.32 2.51
CA LEU A 399 -6.95 -7.41 2.04
C LEU A 399 -6.07 -6.95 3.19
N THR A 400 -4.82 -6.63 2.88
CA THR A 400 -3.89 -6.06 3.85
C THR A 400 -3.06 -4.91 3.29
N ASN A 401 -2.86 -3.87 4.09
CA ASN A 401 -1.91 -2.80 3.74
C ASN A 401 -0.70 -2.87 4.67
N MET A 402 0.43 -3.25 4.09
CA MET A 402 1.65 -3.62 4.82
C MET A 402 2.75 -2.56 4.74
N ALA A 403 2.40 -1.31 4.43
CA ALA A 403 3.35 -0.19 4.48
C ALA A 403 4.23 -0.24 5.75
N GLU A 404 5.55 -0.22 5.59
CA GLU A 404 6.46 -0.26 6.74
C GLU A 404 6.37 1.02 7.58
N GLY A 405 6.27 2.16 6.90
CA GLY A 405 5.97 3.45 7.51
C GLY A 405 4.72 4.06 6.88
N VAL A 406 3.92 4.73 7.70
CA VAL A 406 2.68 5.39 7.29
C VAL A 406 2.85 6.91 7.36
N GLY A 407 1.97 7.67 6.72
CA GLY A 407 2.08 9.13 6.60
C GLY A 407 2.44 9.59 5.19
N ASN A 408 2.35 8.70 4.20
CA ASN A 408 2.79 8.92 2.82
C ASN A 408 1.75 8.37 1.82
N HIS A 409 1.88 8.74 0.55
CA HIS A 409 1.09 8.24 -0.58
C HIS A 409 -0.42 8.11 -0.36
N PRO A 410 -1.12 9.18 0.05
CA PRO A 410 -2.53 9.07 0.41
C PRO A 410 -3.47 8.48 -0.64
N VAL A 411 -3.18 8.76 -1.91
CA VAL A 411 -3.98 8.27 -3.04
C VAL A 411 -3.90 6.75 -3.16
N VAL A 412 -2.77 6.15 -2.78
CA VAL A 412 -2.56 4.69 -2.78
C VAL A 412 -3.45 4.04 -1.72
N TRP A 413 -3.45 4.60 -0.50
CA TRP A 413 -4.31 4.12 0.58
C TRP A 413 -5.79 4.25 0.23
N ASP A 414 -6.21 5.45 -0.18
CA ASP A 414 -7.61 5.72 -0.48
C ASP A 414 -8.14 4.84 -1.62
N LEU A 415 -7.30 4.56 -2.64
CA LEU A 415 -7.65 3.67 -3.74
C LEU A 415 -7.74 2.21 -3.28
N PHE A 416 -6.77 1.71 -2.51
CA PHE A 416 -6.74 0.31 -2.09
C PHE A 416 -7.88 -0.04 -1.13
N HIS A 417 -8.28 0.90 -0.29
CA HIS A 417 -9.42 0.76 0.61
C HIS A 417 -10.72 1.34 0.04
N GLU A 418 -10.74 1.62 -1.27
CA GLU A 418 -11.95 2.11 -1.90
C GLU A 418 -13.00 0.99 -1.92
N PRO A 419 -14.25 1.28 -1.53
CA PRO A 419 -15.41 0.43 -1.68
C PRO A 419 -15.43 -0.56 -2.86
N HIS A 420 -15.22 -0.12 -4.08
CA HIS A 420 -15.17 -0.93 -5.29
C HIS A 420 -14.05 -1.98 -5.26
N ILE A 421 -12.90 -1.69 -4.65
CA ILE A 421 -11.87 -2.73 -4.40
C ILE A 421 -12.35 -3.70 -3.32
N LEU A 422 -13.12 -3.22 -2.34
CA LEU A 422 -13.69 -4.00 -1.24
C LEU A 422 -14.97 -4.79 -1.60
N THR A 423 -15.67 -4.43 -2.68
CA THR A 423 -17.02 -4.94 -3.03
C THR A 423 -17.09 -5.63 -4.41
N CYS A 424 -16.14 -5.38 -5.33
CA CYS A 424 -16.24 -5.90 -6.69
C CYS A 424 -15.70 -7.32 -6.83
N TRP A 425 -16.50 -8.30 -6.41
CA TRP A 425 -16.41 -9.67 -6.93
C TRP A 425 -17.42 -9.96 -8.06
N HIS A 426 -18.12 -8.92 -8.56
CA HIS A 426 -19.15 -9.05 -9.59
C HIS A 426 -19.06 -7.98 -10.70
N GLY A 427 -17.97 -8.01 -11.48
CA GLY A 427 -18.01 -7.62 -12.91
C GLY A 427 -17.96 -6.13 -13.28
N VAL A 428 -17.62 -5.20 -12.39
CA VAL A 428 -17.46 -3.77 -12.76
C VAL A 428 -15.99 -3.44 -13.05
N ARG A 429 -15.67 -3.17 -14.32
CA ARG A 429 -14.35 -2.68 -14.76
C ARG A 429 -14.21 -1.18 -14.45
N ILE A 430 -13.16 -0.78 -13.70
CA ILE A 430 -12.80 0.63 -13.51
C ILE A 430 -11.78 1.05 -14.56
N ARG A 431 -11.92 2.26 -15.12
CA ARG A 431 -10.88 2.90 -15.93
C ARG A 431 -9.98 3.74 -15.02
N PRO A 432 -8.68 3.42 -14.86
CA PRO A 432 -7.75 4.14 -13.95
C PRO A 432 -7.71 5.66 -14.19
N ASN A 433 -7.86 6.09 -15.45
CA ASN A 433 -7.84 7.51 -15.84
C ASN A 433 -9.07 8.32 -15.39
N ALA A 434 -10.14 7.67 -14.93
CA ALA A 434 -11.33 8.36 -14.39
C ALA A 434 -11.23 8.67 -12.89
N LEU A 435 -10.36 7.97 -12.14
CA LEU A 435 -10.28 8.08 -10.68
C LEU A 435 -9.29 9.16 -10.21
N LYS A 436 -8.18 9.36 -10.94
CA LYS A 436 -7.15 10.37 -10.62
C LYS A 436 -7.73 11.78 -10.46
N PRO A 437 -8.60 12.28 -11.34
CA PRO A 437 -9.19 13.62 -11.18
C PRO A 437 -10.21 13.70 -10.04
N HIS A 438 -10.89 12.60 -9.69
CA HIS A 438 -11.94 12.58 -8.66
C HIS A 438 -11.35 12.68 -7.26
N ILE A 439 -10.29 11.90 -6.97
CA ILE A 439 -9.60 11.91 -5.67
C ILE A 439 -8.91 13.27 -5.43
N VAL A 440 -8.30 13.84 -6.46
CA VAL A 440 -7.64 15.17 -6.36
C VAL A 440 -8.67 16.29 -6.17
N ARG A 441 -9.79 16.28 -6.90
CA ARG A 441 -10.86 17.30 -6.78
C ARG A 441 -11.56 17.28 -5.42
N GLN A 442 -11.68 16.12 -4.76
CA GLN A 442 -12.32 16.03 -3.44
C GLN A 442 -11.45 16.60 -2.30
N ARG A 443 -10.14 16.69 -2.49
CA ARG A 443 -9.19 17.11 -1.45
C ARG A 443 -8.95 18.62 -1.42
N ILE A 444 -9.09 19.30 -2.55
CA ILE A 444 -8.81 20.73 -2.69
C ILE A 444 -10.10 21.44 -3.11
N LEU A 445 -10.72 22.17 -2.18
CA LEU A 445 -11.79 23.12 -2.51
C LEU A 445 -11.17 24.29 -3.27
N HIS A 446 -11.25 24.28 -4.60
CA HIS A 446 -11.50 25.46 -5.45
C HIS A 446 -11.54 25.05 -6.92
N HIS A 447 -12.41 25.70 -7.69
CA HIS A 447 -12.33 25.77 -9.16
C HIS A 447 -11.04 26.47 -9.57
N VAL A 448 -9.93 25.73 -9.56
CA VAL A 448 -8.69 26.14 -10.21
C VAL A 448 -8.53 25.21 -11.41
N ASN A 449 -8.82 25.75 -12.60
CA ASN A 449 -8.77 25.04 -13.87
C ASN A 449 -7.38 24.57 -14.37
N PRO A 450 -6.20 24.77 -13.69
CA PRO A 450 -4.96 24.13 -14.11
C PRO A 450 -4.67 22.77 -13.41
N MET A 451 -5.42 22.36 -12.38
CA MET A 451 -5.09 21.14 -11.61
C MET A 451 -5.53 19.81 -12.26
N GLN A 452 -6.06 19.84 -13.50
CA GLN A 452 -6.25 18.62 -14.29
C GLN A 452 -4.91 18.01 -14.77
N GLU A 453 -3.78 18.70 -14.57
CA GLU A 453 -2.43 18.28 -14.99
C GLU A 453 -1.72 17.32 -14.01
N PHE A 454 -2.36 16.87 -12.92
CA PHE A 454 -1.84 15.75 -12.10
C PHE A 454 -1.82 14.39 -12.84
N ALA A 455 -2.33 14.34 -14.07
CA ALA A 455 -2.15 13.20 -14.97
C ALA A 455 -0.68 13.00 -15.41
N GLY A 456 0.19 13.99 -15.20
CA GLY A 456 1.57 14.02 -15.68
C GLY A 456 2.66 13.72 -14.64
N ILE A 457 2.37 13.05 -13.52
CA ILE A 457 3.44 12.50 -12.65
C ILE A 457 3.65 11.03 -13.03
N PRO A 458 4.66 10.69 -13.86
CA PRO A 458 5.03 9.31 -14.09
C PRO A 458 5.67 8.76 -12.81
N CYS A 459 5.29 7.57 -12.38
CA CYS A 459 6.08 6.82 -11.40
C CYS A 459 7.23 6.13 -12.15
N GLY A 460 8.48 6.43 -11.77
CA GLY A 460 9.70 5.72 -12.19
C GLY A 460 10.97 6.56 -11.99
N PRO A 461 12.18 5.98 -11.77
CA PRO A 461 12.59 4.65 -12.23
C PRO A 461 13.27 3.72 -11.18
N ASP A 462 13.23 2.40 -11.46
CA ASP A 462 13.95 1.32 -10.78
C ASP A 462 15.22 0.89 -11.57
N ARG A 463 16.42 0.95 -10.96
CA ARG A 463 17.53 -0.06 -11.02
C ARG A 463 18.80 0.41 -10.27
N PRO A 464 19.70 -0.51 -9.81
CA PRO A 464 20.86 -0.21 -8.95
C PRO A 464 22.09 0.32 -9.73
N PRO A 465 23.07 0.98 -9.08
CA PRO A 465 24.16 1.67 -9.76
C PRO A 465 25.42 0.80 -9.94
N ASP A 466 26.18 1.03 -11.03
CA ASP A 466 27.66 1.02 -11.02
C ASP A 466 28.25 1.80 -12.23
N PRO A 467 29.54 2.15 -12.32
CA PRO A 467 30.02 3.52 -12.11
C PRO A 467 30.70 4.13 -13.36
N LEU A 468 30.90 5.45 -13.31
CA LEU A 468 31.91 6.29 -13.99
C LEU A 468 31.29 7.49 -14.75
N ARG A 469 31.82 8.66 -14.37
CA ARG A 469 31.52 10.00 -14.88
C ARG A 469 32.42 10.35 -16.08
N ASP A 470 31.93 11.27 -16.92
CA ASP A 470 32.65 12.52 -17.23
C ASP A 470 31.63 13.66 -17.47
N PRO A 471 31.65 14.76 -16.68
CA PRO A 471 30.74 15.89 -16.86
C PRO A 471 31.52 17.16 -17.27
N ARG A 472 31.55 17.47 -18.56
CA ARG A 472 31.88 18.81 -19.06
C ARG A 472 31.10 19.07 -20.34
N GLU A 473 30.10 19.93 -20.26
CA GLU A 473 29.72 20.94 -21.25
C GLU A 473 28.29 21.41 -20.96
N LEU A 474 28.15 22.65 -20.47
CA LEU A 474 27.34 23.70 -21.10
C LEU A 474 27.03 24.82 -20.10
N ALA A 475 27.57 26.00 -20.42
CA ALA A 475 27.16 27.30 -19.91
C ALA A 475 26.68 28.13 -21.11
N ALA A 476 25.44 28.62 -21.09
CA ALA A 476 24.98 29.88 -21.72
C ALA A 476 23.46 30.06 -21.50
N LEU A 477 23.08 31.16 -20.84
CA LEU A 477 21.70 31.68 -20.60
C LEU A 477 21.25 32.55 -21.82
N PRO A 478 19.94 32.83 -22.10
CA PRO A 478 19.18 33.87 -21.38
C PRO A 478 17.62 33.77 -21.28
N THR A 479 17.14 34.61 -20.36
CA THR A 479 15.82 35.14 -19.97
C THR A 479 14.60 35.13 -20.90
N ALA A 480 13.45 34.73 -20.31
CA ALA A 480 12.16 35.44 -20.26
C ALA A 480 11.68 36.19 -21.52
N GLN A 481 11.34 35.48 -22.60
CA GLN A 481 10.36 35.97 -23.58
C GLN A 481 9.68 34.93 -24.49
N GLU A 482 9.78 33.62 -24.21
CA GLU A 482 9.12 32.57 -25.02
C GLU A 482 8.18 31.72 -24.15
N GLU A 483 7.15 32.36 -23.61
CA GLU A 483 6.01 31.69 -22.95
C GLU A 483 4.89 31.37 -23.98
N ILE A 484 5.23 31.35 -25.28
CA ILE A 484 4.32 31.18 -26.40
C ILE A 484 5.00 30.32 -27.49
N GLU A 485 5.37 29.09 -27.18
CA GLU A 485 5.49 28.02 -28.18
C GLU A 485 5.55 26.65 -27.49
N LEU A 486 4.89 25.65 -28.08
CA LEU A 486 4.87 24.23 -27.70
C LEU A 486 3.95 23.81 -26.53
N ARG A 487 2.63 23.94 -26.74
CA ARG A 487 1.67 22.96 -26.21
C ARG A 487 1.49 21.83 -27.23
N LEU A 488 2.35 20.82 -27.19
CA LEU A 488 2.13 19.54 -27.84
C LEU A 488 1.81 18.50 -26.76
N LEU A 489 0.65 17.85 -26.84
CA LEU A 489 0.35 16.71 -25.98
C LEU A 489 1.24 15.53 -26.43
N VAL A 490 1.83 14.81 -25.49
CA VAL A 490 2.77 13.70 -25.73
C VAL A 490 2.28 12.71 -26.81
N GLY A 491 0.96 12.49 -26.92
CA GLY A 491 0.36 11.64 -27.96
C GLY A 491 0.52 12.14 -29.41
N ASP A 492 0.54 13.46 -29.63
CA ASP A 492 0.65 14.05 -30.98
C ASP A 492 2.09 13.98 -31.51
N VAL A 493 3.07 14.06 -30.60
CA VAL A 493 4.51 13.87 -30.91
C VAL A 493 4.81 12.41 -31.23
N VAL A 494 4.23 11.48 -30.44
CA VAL A 494 4.39 10.03 -30.66
C VAL A 494 3.80 9.59 -32.01
N LEU A 495 2.61 10.10 -32.37
CA LEU A 495 1.98 9.81 -33.66
C LEU A 495 2.80 10.35 -34.84
N LEU A 496 3.33 11.58 -34.73
CA LEU A 496 4.18 12.19 -35.75
C LEU A 496 5.50 11.43 -35.93
N GLN A 497 6.14 11.01 -34.84
CA GLN A 497 7.39 10.25 -34.89
C GLN A 497 7.18 8.85 -35.49
N GLY A 498 6.06 8.19 -35.16
CA GLY A 498 5.67 6.91 -35.76
C GLY A 498 5.48 7.03 -37.27
N LEU A 499 4.76 8.06 -37.74
CA LEU A 499 4.55 8.30 -39.17
C LEU A 499 5.84 8.64 -39.93
N LYS A 500 6.74 9.42 -39.32
CA LYS A 500 8.07 9.71 -39.90
C LYS A 500 8.95 8.47 -39.98
N ALA A 501 8.86 7.57 -39.00
CA ALA A 501 9.55 6.27 -39.04
C ALA A 501 9.05 5.41 -40.20
N VAL A 502 7.72 5.35 -40.41
CA VAL A 502 7.13 4.64 -41.57
C VAL A 502 7.58 5.25 -42.90
N CYS A 503 7.67 6.58 -43.00
CA CYS A 503 8.13 7.24 -44.22
C CYS A 503 9.63 7.03 -44.49
N ARG A 504 10.46 6.90 -43.45
CA ARG A 504 11.88 6.50 -43.59
C ARG A 504 12.00 5.09 -44.17
N GLU A 505 11.28 4.13 -43.59
CA GLU A 505 11.36 2.73 -44.01
C GLU A 505 10.80 2.49 -45.41
N ALA A 506 9.85 3.30 -45.86
CA ALA A 506 9.32 3.27 -47.22
C ALA A 506 10.15 4.08 -48.24
N GLU A 507 11.31 4.63 -47.84
CA GLU A 507 12.16 5.54 -48.66
C GLU A 507 11.41 6.77 -49.20
N LEU A 508 10.40 7.24 -48.47
CA LEU A 508 9.52 8.35 -48.87
C LEU A 508 10.03 9.73 -48.40
N GLY A 509 11.07 9.77 -47.55
CA GLY A 509 11.64 10.99 -46.98
C GLY A 509 10.82 11.54 -45.81
N GLU A 510 11.47 11.96 -44.72
CA GLU A 510 10.79 12.44 -43.50
C GLU A 510 10.09 13.79 -43.64
N GLU A 511 10.52 14.58 -44.63
CA GLU A 511 9.98 15.92 -44.90
C GLU A 511 8.57 15.89 -45.48
N ALA A 512 8.07 14.69 -45.84
CA ALA A 512 6.74 14.50 -46.41
C ALA A 512 5.60 14.44 -45.38
N VAL A 513 5.92 14.45 -44.08
CA VAL A 513 4.94 14.46 -42.97
C VAL A 513 5.17 15.71 -42.12
N GLU A 514 4.28 16.68 -42.27
CA GLU A 514 4.35 17.94 -41.55
C GLU A 514 3.15 18.09 -40.61
N LEU A 515 3.42 18.38 -39.34
CA LEU A 515 2.41 18.75 -38.36
C LEU A 515 2.27 20.28 -38.40
N ARG A 516 1.14 20.78 -38.91
CA ARG A 516 0.86 22.23 -38.91
C ARG A 516 -0.22 22.57 -37.90
N ILE A 517 0.07 23.57 -37.07
CA ILE A 517 -0.90 24.14 -36.13
C ILE A 517 -1.66 25.24 -36.87
N VAL A 518 -2.92 25.01 -37.20
CA VAL A 518 -3.73 25.98 -37.95
C VAL A 518 -4.66 26.73 -36.99
N LYS A 519 -4.66 28.07 -37.07
CA LYS A 519 -5.53 28.93 -36.26
C LYS A 519 -6.91 29.00 -36.91
N GLY A 520 -7.84 28.16 -36.48
CA GLY A 520 -9.21 28.15 -36.99
C GLY A 520 -9.97 29.43 -36.63
N ALA A 521 -10.60 30.06 -37.62
CA ALA A 521 -11.33 31.33 -37.44
C ALA A 521 -12.71 31.20 -36.75
N LYS A 522 -13.21 29.99 -36.46
CA LYS A 522 -14.58 29.78 -35.94
C LYS A 522 -14.77 28.73 -34.82
N HIS A 523 -13.73 28.09 -34.28
CA HIS A 523 -13.81 27.16 -33.13
C HIS A 523 -12.60 27.32 -32.17
N PRO A 524 -12.69 26.96 -30.87
CA PRO A 524 -11.67 27.25 -29.84
C PRO A 524 -10.33 26.51 -30.09
N PRO A 525 -9.22 26.91 -29.43
CA PRO A 525 -7.98 27.16 -30.14
C PRO A 525 -7.16 25.89 -30.42
N HIS A 526 -6.56 25.88 -31.62
CA HIS A 526 -5.53 24.97 -32.15
C HIS A 526 -6.00 23.55 -32.54
N LEU A 527 -6.33 23.39 -33.82
CA LEU A 527 -6.43 22.08 -34.48
C LEU A 527 -5.03 21.71 -34.99
N ALA A 528 -4.52 20.55 -34.58
CA ALA A 528 -3.32 19.96 -35.17
C ALA A 528 -3.73 19.29 -36.48
N VAL A 529 -3.25 19.82 -37.60
CA VAL A 529 -3.53 19.29 -38.94
C VAL A 529 -2.30 18.52 -39.40
N LEU A 530 -2.51 17.28 -39.80
CA LEU A 530 -1.44 16.39 -40.25
C LEU A 530 -1.55 16.27 -41.76
N THR A 531 -0.64 16.93 -42.47
CA THR A 531 -0.71 17.04 -43.93
C THR A 531 0.21 15.99 -44.55
N LEU A 532 -0.36 15.16 -45.42
CA LEU A 532 0.37 14.23 -46.28
C LEU A 532 0.26 14.72 -47.72
N GLY A 533 1.38 14.85 -48.42
CA GLY A 533 1.38 15.20 -49.85
C GLY A 533 0.67 14.12 -50.68
N ALA A 534 -0.12 14.52 -51.68
CA ALA A 534 -0.95 13.63 -52.49
C ALA A 534 -0.15 12.49 -53.17
N GLU A 535 1.10 12.76 -53.53
CA GLU A 535 2.01 11.77 -54.13
C GLU A 535 2.42 10.67 -53.13
N LEU A 536 2.50 10.99 -51.83
CA LEU A 536 2.81 10.04 -50.76
C LEU A 536 1.62 9.11 -50.46
N VAL A 537 0.40 9.64 -50.52
CA VAL A 537 -0.83 8.86 -50.31
C VAL A 537 -0.95 7.77 -51.38
N GLY A 538 -0.67 8.11 -52.64
CA GLY A 538 -0.67 7.14 -53.74
C GLY A 538 0.38 6.04 -53.57
N ARG A 539 1.59 6.38 -53.12
CA ARG A 539 2.67 5.39 -52.90
C ARG A 539 2.42 4.53 -51.66
N ALA A 540 1.85 5.09 -50.60
CA ALA A 540 1.46 4.33 -49.40
C ALA A 540 0.31 3.35 -49.69
N GLN A 541 -0.71 3.75 -50.45
CA GLN A 541 -1.79 2.86 -50.91
C GLN A 541 -1.24 1.70 -51.75
N GLN A 542 -0.27 1.97 -52.62
CA GLN A 542 0.36 0.96 -53.47
C GLN A 542 1.23 -0.03 -52.68
N HIS A 543 1.86 0.43 -51.58
CA HIS A 543 2.71 -0.41 -50.72
C HIS A 543 1.91 -1.22 -49.69
N LEU A 544 0.83 -0.65 -49.16
CA LEU A 544 -0.03 -1.29 -48.16
C LEU A 544 -1.16 -2.13 -48.77
N GLY A 545 -1.47 -1.94 -50.06
CA GLY A 545 -2.47 -2.72 -50.79
C GLY A 545 -3.92 -2.44 -50.37
N CYS A 546 -4.20 -1.29 -49.75
CA CYS A 546 -5.55 -0.87 -49.33
C CYS A 546 -5.93 0.52 -49.90
N ASP A 547 -7.22 0.70 -50.21
CA ASP A 547 -7.77 1.97 -50.69
C ASP A 547 -8.16 2.87 -49.51
N LEU A 548 -7.23 3.71 -49.09
CA LEU A 548 -7.41 4.66 -47.98
C LEU A 548 -8.50 5.74 -48.20
N GLN A 549 -9.09 5.87 -49.40
CA GLN A 549 -10.13 6.88 -49.65
C GLN A 549 -11.54 6.43 -49.20
N GLY A 550 -11.81 5.13 -49.12
CA GLY A 550 -13.16 4.59 -48.89
C GLY A 550 -13.61 4.49 -47.42
N ASP A 551 -12.68 4.31 -46.48
CA ASP A 551 -13.00 3.89 -45.10
C ASP A 551 -12.99 5.01 -44.04
N LEU A 552 -12.71 6.25 -44.45
CA LEU A 552 -12.75 7.44 -43.58
C LEU A 552 -13.77 8.44 -44.14
N ALA A 553 -14.77 8.81 -43.33
CA ALA A 553 -15.75 9.83 -43.73
C ALA A 553 -15.10 11.23 -43.74
N TRP A 554 -14.65 11.68 -44.90
CA TRP A 554 -14.02 13.00 -45.10
C TRP A 554 -15.08 14.12 -45.17
N GLN A 555 -14.95 15.17 -44.36
CA GLN A 555 -15.62 16.45 -44.64
C GLN A 555 -14.64 17.39 -45.34
N ASN A 556 -14.93 17.71 -46.60
CA ASN A 556 -14.28 18.81 -47.32
C ASN A 556 -14.60 20.12 -46.60
N VAL A 557 -13.58 20.76 -46.02
CA VAL A 557 -13.64 22.18 -45.70
C VAL A 557 -12.89 22.88 -46.81
N ASP A 558 -13.63 23.64 -47.62
CA ASP A 558 -13.12 24.37 -48.77
C ASP A 558 -11.94 25.28 -48.39
N GLU A 559 -10.89 25.20 -49.23
CA GLU A 559 -9.78 26.14 -49.37
C GLU A 559 -8.88 26.38 -48.15
N VAL A 560 -8.12 25.34 -47.79
CA VAL A 560 -6.72 25.54 -47.35
C VAL A 560 -5.88 24.58 -48.21
N GLY A 561 -4.95 25.12 -49.00
CA GLY A 561 -4.31 24.44 -50.12
C GLY A 561 -3.82 23.01 -49.88
N GLU A 562 -3.97 22.17 -50.91
CA GLU A 562 -3.52 20.78 -51.07
C GLU A 562 -3.00 20.11 -49.79
N GLY A 563 -3.94 19.79 -48.89
CA GLY A 563 -3.64 19.18 -47.61
C GLY A 563 -4.86 18.56 -46.94
N LEU A 564 -4.68 17.35 -46.41
CA LEU A 564 -5.72 16.58 -45.72
C LEU A 564 -5.92 17.09 -44.28
N VAL A 565 -7.16 17.17 -43.81
CA VAL A 565 -7.51 17.62 -42.44
C VAL A 565 -8.28 16.53 -41.71
N VAL A 566 -7.82 16.14 -40.51
CA VAL A 566 -8.52 15.18 -39.63
C VAL A 566 -9.14 15.94 -38.45
N ASP A 567 -10.47 15.96 -38.37
CA ASP A 567 -11.21 16.60 -37.27
C ASP A 567 -11.55 15.61 -36.16
N ARG A 568 -11.39 16.04 -34.90
CA ARG A 568 -11.58 15.24 -33.69
C ARG A 568 -13.06 15.01 -33.41
N ARG A 569 -13.51 13.76 -33.61
CA ARG A 569 -14.55 13.15 -32.77
C ARG A 569 -13.99 11.91 -32.06
N PRO A 570 -14.54 11.48 -30.91
CA PRO A 570 -13.85 10.64 -29.95
C PRO A 570 -13.37 9.35 -30.62
N LEU A 571 -12.05 9.12 -30.56
CA LEU A 571 -11.28 8.06 -31.20
C LEU A 571 -11.58 6.67 -30.58
N ASN A 572 -12.86 6.32 -30.46
CA ASN A 572 -13.33 5.02 -29.97
C ASN A 572 -13.80 4.11 -31.12
N HIS A 573 -13.83 4.58 -32.38
CA HIS A 573 -14.29 3.77 -33.52
C HIS A 573 -13.15 3.24 -34.41
N ASP A 574 -11.98 3.89 -34.47
CA ASP A 574 -10.93 3.52 -35.43
C ASP A 574 -9.88 2.53 -34.90
N LEU A 575 -9.87 2.23 -33.60
CA LEU A 575 -9.09 1.10 -33.05
C LEU A 575 -9.61 -0.26 -33.55
N ALA A 576 -10.86 -0.32 -34.02
CA ALA A 576 -11.41 -1.51 -34.68
C ALA A 576 -10.84 -1.69 -36.09
N ILE A 577 -10.48 -0.61 -36.79
CA ILE A 577 -9.86 -0.65 -38.13
C ILE A 577 -8.40 -1.10 -38.01
N LEU A 578 -7.64 -0.56 -37.05
CA LEU A 578 -6.27 -1.03 -36.75
C LEU A 578 -6.24 -2.50 -36.31
N ARG A 579 -7.30 -2.99 -35.65
CA ARG A 579 -7.53 -4.41 -35.35
C ARG A 579 -8.15 -5.22 -36.49
N GLN A 580 -8.58 -4.63 -37.61
CA GLN A 580 -8.99 -5.36 -38.82
C GLN A 580 -7.85 -5.50 -39.83
N ILE A 581 -6.76 -4.76 -39.64
CA ILE A 581 -5.43 -5.05 -40.20
C ILE A 581 -4.79 -6.24 -39.43
N ASP A 582 -5.55 -6.96 -38.58
CA ASP A 582 -5.18 -8.29 -38.11
C ASP A 582 -5.21 -9.25 -39.29
N SER A 583 -4.03 -9.68 -39.72
CA SER A 583 -3.71 -11.02 -40.24
C SER A 583 -2.68 -11.03 -41.37
N ARG A 584 -2.23 -9.87 -41.90
CA ARG A 584 -1.42 -9.90 -43.14
C ARG A 584 -0.12 -9.09 -43.21
N THR A 585 0.27 -8.28 -42.23
CA THR A 585 1.53 -7.51 -42.36
C THR A 585 2.29 -7.31 -41.05
N ALA A 586 3.54 -7.77 -41.02
CA ALA A 586 4.44 -7.79 -39.84
C ALA A 586 4.92 -6.41 -39.35
N ILE A 587 4.46 -5.32 -39.96
CA ILE A 587 4.89 -3.94 -39.65
C ILE A 587 4.05 -3.35 -38.51
N ALA A 588 2.75 -3.67 -38.41
CA ALA A 588 1.89 -3.13 -37.36
C ALA A 588 2.22 -3.70 -35.96
N SER A 589 2.62 -4.96 -35.87
CA SER A 589 3.09 -5.57 -34.62
C SER A 589 4.38 -4.94 -34.10
N ARG A 590 5.23 -4.38 -34.97
CA ARG A 590 6.42 -3.63 -34.55
C ARG A 590 6.13 -2.20 -34.10
N LEU A 591 5.05 -1.57 -34.58
CA LEU A 591 4.66 -0.24 -34.11
C LEU A 591 4.06 -0.28 -32.69
N VAL A 592 3.40 -1.39 -32.33
CA VAL A 592 2.96 -1.67 -30.95
C VAL A 592 4.17 -1.93 -30.05
N ILE A 593 5.18 -2.67 -30.53
CA ILE A 593 6.42 -2.96 -29.77
C ILE A 593 7.28 -1.68 -29.59
N LEU A 594 7.39 -0.82 -30.60
CA LEU A 594 8.17 0.42 -30.49
C LEU A 594 7.53 1.46 -29.55
N ALA A 595 6.24 1.35 -29.23
CA ALA A 595 5.62 2.18 -28.18
C ALA A 595 5.95 1.68 -26.75
N GLU A 596 6.40 0.42 -26.62
CA GLU A 596 6.75 -0.20 -25.34
C GLU A 596 8.26 -0.09 -25.02
N ASP A 597 9.12 0.20 -26.00
CA ASP A 597 10.60 0.11 -25.87
C ASP A 597 11.40 1.44 -25.98
N PHE A 598 10.81 2.62 -25.72
CA PHE A 598 11.60 3.87 -25.63
C PHE A 598 12.13 4.15 -24.21
N GLU A 599 13.39 3.78 -23.97
CA GLU A 599 14.24 4.35 -22.92
C GLU A 599 14.60 5.81 -23.25
N LEU A 600 14.47 6.71 -22.27
CA LEU A 600 14.89 8.09 -22.37
C LEU A 600 16.00 8.37 -21.34
N HIS A 601 17.24 8.38 -21.82
CA HIS A 601 18.39 8.91 -21.10
C HIS A 601 18.39 10.45 -21.12
N GLY A 602 18.61 11.07 -19.96
CA GLY A 602 18.86 12.51 -19.83
C GLY A 602 19.29 12.88 -18.40
N VAL A 603 20.54 13.31 -18.25
CA VAL A 603 21.23 13.65 -16.98
C VAL A 603 20.83 15.04 -16.48
N LEU A 604 20.60 15.20 -15.16
CA LEU A 604 20.69 16.51 -14.48
C LEU A 604 21.18 16.35 -13.04
N GLN A 605 22.33 16.96 -12.70
CA GLN A 605 22.69 17.53 -11.39
C GLN A 605 24.01 18.34 -11.53
N PRO A 606 24.38 19.24 -10.59
CA PRO A 606 23.63 20.24 -9.80
C PRO A 606 24.41 21.59 -9.72
N GLU A 607 23.95 22.60 -8.94
CA GLU A 607 24.78 23.45 -8.01
C GLU A 607 23.94 24.60 -7.37
N ARG A 608 23.80 24.65 -6.03
CA ARG A 608 24.61 25.35 -5.00
C ARG A 608 24.40 26.87 -4.90
N GLU A 609 23.77 27.29 -3.79
CA GLU A 609 24.18 28.48 -3.03
C GLU A 609 24.22 28.20 -1.50
N HIS A 610 25.44 28.27 -0.97
CA HIS A 610 25.89 28.77 0.33
C HIS A 610 25.02 28.63 1.59
N TYR A 611 25.36 27.62 2.40
CA TYR A 611 25.28 27.68 3.88
C TYR A 611 26.68 27.40 4.46
N PRO A 612 27.10 28.08 5.54
CA PRO A 612 28.46 27.94 6.08
C PRO A 612 28.65 26.56 6.70
N THR A 613 29.64 25.83 6.20
CA THR A 613 30.06 24.51 6.66
C THR A 613 30.71 24.61 8.04
N LEU A 614 30.02 24.14 9.09
CA LEU A 614 30.69 23.66 10.30
C LEU A 614 31.26 22.28 10.00
N ILE A 615 32.57 22.23 9.74
CA ILE A 615 33.34 21.00 9.58
C ILE A 615 33.62 20.43 10.98
N PRO A 616 33.17 19.21 11.34
CA PRO A 616 33.75 18.50 12.46
C PRO A 616 35.14 18.01 12.04
N LYS A 617 36.17 18.47 12.74
CA LYS A 617 37.53 17.90 12.63
C LYS A 617 37.50 16.42 13.00
N PRO A 618 38.37 15.58 12.41
CA PRO A 618 38.53 14.20 12.83
C PRO A 618 39.12 14.17 14.25
N LEU A 619 38.37 13.64 15.21
CA LEU A 619 38.92 13.23 16.50
C LEU A 619 39.66 11.90 16.30
N THR A 620 40.93 12.00 15.92
CA THR A 620 41.92 10.98 16.24
C THR A 620 42.21 11.09 17.74
N GLY A 621 41.67 10.16 18.53
CA GLY A 621 41.89 10.15 19.98
C GLY A 621 41.51 8.80 20.58
N GLN A 622 42.54 8.06 21.01
CA GLN A 622 42.47 6.77 21.66
C GLN A 622 41.54 6.77 22.88
N TYR A 623 40.68 5.75 22.99
CA TYR A 623 40.41 5.07 24.25
C TYR A 623 40.59 3.57 24.01
N ARG A 624 41.59 3.01 24.69
CA ARG A 624 41.89 1.57 24.71
C ARG A 624 40.92 0.85 25.65
#